data_AF-A0A413VQK9-F1
#
_entry.id   AF-A0A413VQK9-F1
#
_cell.length_a   1.000
_cell.length_b   1.000
_cell.length_c   1.000
_cell.angle_alpha   90.00
_cell.angle_beta   90.00
_cell.angle_gamma   90.00
#
_symmetry.space_group_name_H-M   'P 1'
#
loop_
_entity.id
_entity.type
_entity.pdbx_description
1 polymer ?
#
loop_
_entity_poly.entity_id
_entity_poly.type
_entity_poly.pdbx_seq_one_letter_code
_entity_poly.pdbx_strand_id
1 'polypeptide(L)' 'MKRCKITILKTTLNEELAKEYAGPDFTKCPMMREGQVFYADYAKPEGFCDEAWKAIYQYVFALAHGSGIFYVTK' A
#
# COMPACT_ATOMS: atom_id res chain seq x y z
N MET A 1 -13.39 -3.80 16.14
CA MET A 1 -12.32 -4.27 15.23
C MET A 1 -10.97 -3.76 15.73
N LYS A 2 -9.89 -4.49 15.48
CA LYS A 2 -8.53 -4.01 15.78
C LYS A 2 -8.10 -2.98 14.72
N ARG A 3 -7.28 -2.01 15.10
CA ARG A 3 -6.62 -1.10 14.14
C ARG A 3 -5.29 -1.69 13.70
N CYS A 4 -5.10 -1.81 12.40
CA CYS A 4 -3.85 -2.18 11.76
C CYS A 4 -2.97 -0.95 11.58
N LYS A 5 -1.67 -1.08 11.87
CA LYS A 5 -0.65 -0.09 11.53
C LYS A 5 -0.12 -0.40 10.12
N ILE A 6 -0.24 0.56 9.22
CA ILE A 6 0.30 0.48 7.85
C ILE A 6 1.50 1.41 7.79
N THR A 7 2.66 0.90 7.38
CA THR A 7 3.87 1.71 7.22
C THR A 7 4.34 1.60 5.78
N ILE A 8 4.57 2.74 5.12
CA ILE A 8 5.17 2.78 3.80
C ILE A 8 6.66 2.49 3.96
N LEU A 9 7.10 1.30 3.57
CA LEU A 9 8.50 0.91 3.73
C LEU A 9 9.39 1.47 2.63
N LYS A 10 8.91 1.46 1.39
CA LYS A 10 9.68 1.87 0.21
C LYS A 10 8.76 2.35 -0.90
N THR A 11 9.23 3.30 -1.70
CA THR A 11 8.66 3.65 -3.00
C THR A 11 9.64 3.22 -4.09
N THR A 12 9.14 2.47 -5.08
CA THR A 12 9.95 1.89 -6.14
C THR A 12 9.49 2.34 -7.50
N LEU A 13 10.44 2.35 -8.43
CA LEU A 13 10.24 2.53 -9.86
C LEU A 13 11.09 1.46 -10.53
N ASN A 14 10.51 0.71 -11.48
CA ASN A 14 11.32 -0.11 -12.36
C ASN A 14 11.88 0.81 -13.45
N GLU A 15 13.16 1.17 -13.34
CA GLU A 15 13.79 2.15 -14.22
C GLU A 15 13.90 1.66 -15.67
N GLU A 16 14.13 0.36 -15.88
CA GLU A 16 14.22 -0.23 -17.22
C GLU A 16 12.88 -0.11 -17.95
N LEU A 17 11.79 -0.55 -17.30
CA LEU A 17 10.45 -0.45 -17.87
C LEU A 17 9.98 0.99 -18.01
N ALA A 18 10.33 1.86 -17.06
CA ALA A 18 9.99 3.28 -17.14
C ALA A 18 10.66 3.93 -18.35
N LYS A 19 11.93 3.61 -18.62
CA LYS A 19 12.66 4.12 -19.78
C LYS A 19 12.08 3.65 -21.10
N GLU A 20 11.61 2.40 -21.17
CA GLU A 20 11.07 1.82 -22.40
C GLU A 20 9.62 2.25 -22.70
N TYR A 21 8.77 2.34 -21.66
CA TYR A 21 7.32 2.44 -21.84
C TYR A 21 6.66 3.68 -21.24
N ALA A 22 7.33 4.40 -20.33
CA ALA A 22 6.69 5.52 -19.64
C ALA A 22 6.86 6.85 -20.40
N GLY A 23 5.95 7.79 -20.12
CA GLY A 23 6.06 9.16 -20.61
C GLY A 23 7.16 9.95 -19.90
N PRO A 24 7.51 11.14 -20.43
CA PRO A 24 8.42 12.07 -19.76
C PRO A 24 7.99 12.34 -18.31
N ASP A 25 8.97 12.53 -17.43
CA ASP A 25 8.80 12.84 -16.00
C ASP A 25 8.09 11.75 -15.16
N PHE A 26 7.92 10.55 -15.71
CA PHE A 26 7.40 9.42 -14.93
C PHE A 26 8.36 9.03 -13.81
N THR A 27 7.86 9.01 -12.58
CA THR A 27 8.66 8.78 -11.38
C THR A 27 7.92 7.90 -10.39
N LYS A 28 8.57 7.62 -9.25
CA LYS A 28 7.98 6.91 -8.11
C LYS A 28 6.70 7.62 -7.64
N CYS A 29 5.82 6.87 -6.95
CA CYS A 29 4.59 7.42 -6.41
C CYS A 29 4.84 8.70 -5.58
N PRO A 30 4.31 9.86 -6.00
CA PRO A 30 4.54 11.13 -5.30
C PRO A 30 3.62 11.32 -4.10
N MET A 31 2.55 10.51 -3.98
CA MET A 31 1.55 10.66 -2.91
C MET A 31 2.00 10.05 -1.58
N MET A 32 2.78 8.96 -1.63
CA MET A 32 3.21 8.22 -0.45
C MET A 32 4.69 8.50 -0.15
N ARG A 33 5.04 8.61 1.13
CA ARG A 33 6.43 8.85 1.58
C ARG A 33 6.94 7.68 2.41
N GLU A 34 8.19 7.29 2.19
CA GLU A 34 8.83 6.25 3.00
C GLU A 34 8.84 6.65 4.48
N GLY A 35 8.57 5.69 5.36
CA GLY A 35 8.38 5.90 6.79
C GLY A 35 7.01 6.45 7.20
N GLN A 36 6.15 6.87 6.25
CA GLN A 36 4.81 7.36 6.57
C GLN A 36 3.95 6.23 7.18
N VAL A 37 3.24 6.57 8.26
CA VAL A 37 2.41 5.64 9.02
C VAL A 37 0.95 6.03 8.92
N PHE A 38 0.09 5.04 8.73
CA PHE A 38 -1.35 5.15 8.76
C PHE A 38 -1.94 4.10 9.69
N TYR A 39 -3.16 4.35 10.15
CA TYR A 39 -3.93 3.39 10.95
C TYR A 39 -5.28 3.19 10.28
N ALA A 40 -5.67 1.93 10.08
CA ALA A 40 -6.92 1.57 9.42
C ALA A 40 -7.50 0.29 10.04
N ASP A 41 -8.78 0.06 9.80
CA ASP A 41 -9.49 -1.14 10.19
C ASP A 41 -10.15 -1.82 8.98
N TYR A 42 -11.27 -1.30 8.46
CA TYR A 42 -11.87 -1.65 7.18
C TYR A 42 -11.97 -0.43 6.25
N ALA A 43 -11.95 0.78 6.79
CA ALA A 43 -12.02 2.00 6.00
C ALA A 43 -10.61 2.41 5.53
N LYS A 44 -10.52 2.93 4.30
CA LYS A 44 -9.28 3.54 3.80
C LYS A 44 -8.91 4.72 4.71
N PRO A 45 -7.67 4.83 5.21
CA PRO A 45 -7.27 6.00 5.98
C PRO A 45 -7.23 7.25 5.10
N GLU A 46 -7.54 8.40 5.70
CA GLU A 46 -7.45 9.70 5.02
C GLU A 46 -6.03 9.93 4.49
N GLY A 47 -5.93 10.48 3.28
CA GLY A 47 -4.66 10.75 2.62
C GLY A 47 -3.92 9.50 2.10
N PHE A 48 -4.47 8.30 2.25
CA PHE A 48 -3.90 7.08 1.66
C PHE A 48 -4.31 6.94 0.18
N CYS A 49 -3.37 6.48 -0.65
CA CYS A 49 -3.59 6.28 -2.08
C CYS A 49 -4.68 5.22 -2.34
N ASP A 50 -5.66 5.53 -3.18
CA ASP A 50 -6.78 4.63 -3.50
C ASP A 50 -6.34 3.32 -4.17
N GLU A 51 -5.41 3.39 -5.13
CA GLU A 51 -4.92 2.20 -5.81
C GLU A 51 -4.11 1.30 -4.88
N ALA A 52 -3.27 1.90 -4.01
CA ALA A 52 -2.57 1.15 -2.98
C ALA A 52 -3.55 0.49 -1.99
N TRP A 53 -4.66 1.18 -1.66
CA TRP A 53 -5.67 0.63 -0.76
C TRP A 53 -6.35 -0.61 -1.35
N LYS A 54 -6.74 -0.58 -2.62
CA LYS A 54 -7.35 -1.74 -3.29
C LYS A 54 -6.47 -2.99 -3.20
N ALA A 55 -5.15 -2.82 -3.31
CA ALA A 55 -4.20 -3.93 -3.23
C ALA A 55 -4.11 -4.55 -1.82
N ILE A 56 -4.27 -3.75 -0.76
CA ILE A 56 -4.04 -4.21 0.62
C ILE A 56 -5.30 -4.39 1.47
N TYR A 57 -6.44 -3.84 1.03
CA TYR A 57 -7.69 -3.79 1.81
C TYR A 57 -8.07 -5.15 2.38
N GLN A 58 -8.05 -6.21 1.57
CA GLN A 58 -8.41 -7.56 2.01
C GLN A 58 -7.56 -8.07 3.19
N TYR A 59 -6.27 -7.71 3.22
CA TYR A 59 -5.34 -8.09 4.28
C TYR A 59 -5.61 -7.31 5.56
N VAL A 60 -5.80 -6.00 5.41
CA VAL A 60 -6.13 -5.09 6.52
C VAL A 60 -7.47 -5.50 7.14
N PHE A 61 -8.47 -5.79 6.32
CA PHE A 61 -9.77 -6.31 6.74
C PHE A 61 -9.63 -7.61 7.56
N ALA A 62 -8.91 -8.61 7.04
CA ALA A 62 -8.74 -9.88 7.74
C ALA A 62 -8.00 -9.72 9.09
N LEU A 63 -6.92 -8.92 9.11
CA LEU A 63 -6.16 -8.62 10.32
C LEU A 63 -6.99 -7.85 11.36
N ALA A 64 -7.76 -6.85 10.93
CA ALA A 64 -8.63 -6.06 11.80
C ALA A 64 -9.74 -6.92 12.45
N HIS A 65 -10.14 -8.02 11.80
CA HIS A 65 -11.06 -9.03 12.31
C HIS A 65 -10.38 -10.15 13.10
N GLY A 66 -9.06 -10.06 13.34
CA GLY A 66 -8.34 -10.97 14.23
C GLY A 66 -7.80 -12.23 13.56
N SER A 67 -7.79 -12.31 12.22
CA SER A 67 -7.06 -13.39 11.55
C SER A 67 -5.56 -13.31 11.84
N GLY A 68 -4.94 -14.45 12.14
CA GLY A 68 -3.49 -14.58 12.29
C GLY A 68 -2.76 -14.89 10.99
N ILE A 69 -3.48 -15.34 9.95
CA ILE A 69 -2.93 -15.70 8.63
C ILE A 69 -3.79 -15.01 7.58
N PHE A 70 -3.20 -14.07 6.86
CA PHE A 70 -3.91 -13.25 5.86
C PHE A 70 -3.23 -13.28 4.49
N TYR A 71 -2.07 -13.93 4.38
CA TYR A 71 -1.36 -14.17 3.14
C TYR A 71 -0.97 -15.64 3.10
N VAL A 72 -1.37 -16.36 2.05
CA VAL A 72 -1.00 -17.76 1.83
C VAL A 72 -0.28 -17.83 0.50
N THR A 73 1.04 -17.94 0.54
CA THR A 73 1.81 -18.41 -0.62
C THR A 73 1.76 -19.93 -0.58
N LYS A 74 1.29 -20.56 -1.65
CA LYS A 74 1.51 -22.00 -1.84
C LYS A 74 2.99 -22.30 -1.96
#